data_AF-A0AAP0R678-F1
#
_entry.id   AF-A0AAP0R678-F1
#
_cell.length_a   1.000
_cell.length_b   1.000
_cell.length_c   1.000
_cell.angle_alpha   90.00
_cell.angle_beta   90.00
_cell.angle_gamma   90.00
#
_symmetry.space_group_name_H-M   'P 1'
#
loop_
_entity.id
_entity.type
_entity.pdbx_description
1 polymer ?
#
loop_
_entity_poly.entity_id
_entity_poly.type
_entity_poly.pdbx_seq_one_letter_code
_entity_poly.pdbx_strand_id
1 'polypeptide(L)'
;MISDEIGLTIMNDCDFEDYVFPSPHNVTQSCNQAISEANGIVGDYINNYDVILDVCYPSIVEQELRLKKMATKMSVGVDVCMTIERRFYFNLPEVQKALHANRTNLPYNWSMCSRVLNYSENDGNINMLPLLKRIIQNHIPVWVFSGDQDSVVPLLGSRTLVRELAHDLKFKITVPYGTWFHKGQVCMHSNYFIHPFSYQCLYLM
;
A
#
# COMPACT_ATOMS: atom_id res chain seq x y z
N MET A 1 -8.54 11.83 5.30
CA MET A 1 -7.81 13.11 5.44
C MET A 1 -8.30 14.18 4.47
N ILE A 2 -9.35 13.92 3.70
CA ILE A 2 -10.03 14.91 2.86
C ILE A 2 -11.27 15.41 3.62
N SER A 3 -11.80 16.58 3.23
CA SER A 3 -13.06 17.07 3.79
C SER A 3 -14.21 16.15 3.39
N ASP A 4 -15.26 16.12 4.22
CA ASP A 4 -16.49 15.37 3.91
C ASP A 4 -17.11 15.84 2.59
N GLU A 5 -17.00 17.14 2.28
CA GLU A 5 -17.48 17.74 1.03
C GLU A 5 -16.80 17.10 -0.18
N ILE A 6 -15.46 17.06 -0.21
CA ILE A 6 -14.71 16.47 -1.32
C ILE A 6 -14.93 14.96 -1.37
N GLY A 7 -14.97 14.29 -0.21
CA GLY A 7 -15.28 12.87 -0.14
C GLY A 7 -16.64 12.53 -0.74
N LEU A 8 -17.67 13.33 -0.44
CA LEU A 8 -19.01 13.19 -1.00
C LEU A 8 -19.03 13.47 -2.51
N THR A 9 -18.33 14.50 -2.98
CA THR A 9 -18.20 14.79 -4.41
C THR A 9 -17.57 13.61 -5.15
N ILE A 10 -16.47 13.05 -4.63
CA ILE A 10 -15.83 11.87 -5.24
C ILE A 10 -16.80 10.68 -5.28
N MET A 11 -17.51 10.40 -4.18
CA MET A 11 -18.44 9.27 -4.13
C MET A 11 -19.65 9.42 -5.07
N ASN A 12 -20.07 10.64 -5.39
CA ASN A 12 -21.24 10.89 -6.22
C ASN A 12 -20.88 11.08 -7.71
N ASP A 13 -19.74 11.72 -8.00
CA ASP A 13 -19.41 12.17 -9.36
C ASP A 13 -18.41 11.23 -10.08
N CYS A 14 -17.72 10.36 -9.33
CA CYS A 14 -16.83 9.34 -9.88
C CYS A 14 -17.55 8.00 -10.04
N ASP A 15 -17.65 7.53 -11.27
CA ASP A 15 -18.03 6.14 -11.55
C ASP A 15 -16.78 5.25 -11.52
N PHE A 16 -16.63 4.49 -10.44
CA PHE A 16 -15.49 3.59 -10.26
C PHE A 16 -15.69 2.23 -10.94
N GLU A 17 -16.88 1.91 -11.43
CA GLU A 17 -17.13 0.68 -12.19
C GLU A 17 -16.61 0.79 -13.64
N ASP A 18 -16.62 2.00 -14.21
CA ASP A 18 -16.05 2.30 -15.54
C ASP A 18 -14.65 2.97 -15.46
N TYR A 19 -14.04 2.96 -14.27
CA TYR A 19 -12.71 3.52 -14.09
C TYR A 19 -11.67 2.68 -14.82
N VAL A 20 -10.90 3.31 -15.72
CA VAL A 20 -9.80 2.66 -16.43
C VAL A 20 -8.46 3.06 -15.80
N PHE A 21 -7.63 2.07 -15.46
CA PHE A 21 -6.28 2.28 -14.92
C PHE A 21 -5.39 3.17 -15.81
N PRO A 22 -5.40 3.04 -17.16
CA PRO A 22 -4.63 3.91 -18.04
C PRO A 22 -5.09 5.37 -18.01
N SER A 23 -4.12 6.28 -18.10
CA SER A 23 -4.38 7.71 -18.29
C SER A 23 -4.54 8.05 -19.78
N PRO A 24 -5.54 8.86 -20.18
CA PRO A 24 -6.52 9.53 -19.31
C PRO A 24 -7.63 8.58 -18.85
N HIS A 25 -7.98 8.69 -17.56
CA HIS A 25 -9.09 7.93 -16.98
C HIS A 25 -10.42 8.30 -17.65
N ASN A 26 -11.29 7.32 -17.89
CA ASN A 26 -12.63 7.54 -18.43
C ASN A 26 -13.61 8.03 -17.34
N VAL A 27 -13.34 9.20 -16.76
CA VAL A 27 -14.16 9.77 -15.68
C VAL A 27 -14.57 11.20 -15.97
N THR A 28 -15.62 11.67 -15.28
CA THR A 28 -16.14 13.03 -15.45
C THR A 28 -15.09 14.09 -15.08
N GLN A 29 -15.23 15.29 -15.65
CA GLN A 29 -14.34 16.41 -15.29
C GLN A 29 -14.47 16.77 -13.79
N SER A 30 -15.69 16.70 -13.23
CA SER A 30 -15.93 16.93 -11.81
C SER A 30 -15.17 15.92 -10.95
N CYS A 31 -15.23 14.63 -11.30
CA CYS A 31 -14.46 13.59 -10.63
C CYS A 31 -12.95 13.85 -10.67
N ASN A 32 -12.39 14.15 -11.85
CA ASN A 32 -10.97 14.45 -12.01
C ASN A 32 -10.53 15.66 -11.15
N GLN A 33 -11.37 16.70 -11.09
CA GLN A 33 -11.11 17.87 -10.26
C GLN A 33 -11.14 17.53 -8.77
N ALA A 34 -12.15 16.78 -8.32
CA ALA A 34 -12.28 16.37 -6.93
C ALA A 34 -11.12 15.46 -6.47
N ILE A 35 -10.69 14.51 -7.32
CA ILE A 35 -9.50 13.67 -7.07
C ILE A 35 -8.23 14.54 -7.02
N SER A 36 -8.07 15.49 -7.95
CA SER A 36 -6.91 16.39 -7.93
C SER A 36 -6.89 17.28 -6.68
N GLU A 37 -8.04 17.76 -6.21
CA GLU A 37 -8.16 18.56 -4.99
C GLU A 37 -7.84 17.72 -3.76
N ALA A 38 -8.38 16.50 -3.68
CA ALA A 38 -8.06 15.52 -2.65
C ALA A 38 -6.55 15.26 -2.56
N ASN A 39 -5.88 15.01 -3.71
CA ASN A 39 -4.43 14.82 -3.77
C ASN A 39 -3.66 16.06 -3.31
N GLY A 40 -4.15 17.26 -3.66
CA GLY A 40 -3.58 18.52 -3.22
C GLY A 40 -3.67 18.74 -1.70
N ILE A 41 -4.76 18.29 -1.06
CA ILE A 41 -4.96 18.38 0.40
C ILE A 41 -4.02 17.43 1.15
N VAL A 42 -3.87 16.20 0.65
CA VAL A 42 -2.94 15.22 1.25
C VAL A 42 -1.50 15.74 1.15
N GLY A 43 -1.13 16.29 -0.01
CA GLY A 43 0.17 16.90 -0.25
C GLY A 43 1.34 15.92 -0.13
N ASP A 44 2.56 16.47 -0.11
CA ASP A 44 3.80 15.68 -0.09
C ASP A 44 4.24 15.26 1.33
N TYR A 45 3.56 15.74 2.36
CA TYR A 45 3.91 15.47 3.76
C TYR A 45 3.28 14.20 4.32
N ILE A 46 2.49 13.49 3.51
CA ILE A 46 1.84 12.25 3.90
C ILE A 46 2.19 11.18 2.88
N ASN A 47 2.72 10.06 3.38
CA ASN A 47 3.03 8.93 2.54
C ASN A 47 1.75 8.14 2.27
N ASN A 48 1.36 7.98 1.01
CA ASN A 48 0.15 7.24 0.63
C ASN A 48 0.24 5.74 0.96
N TYR A 49 1.45 5.16 1.08
CA TYR A 49 1.65 3.77 1.47
C TYR A 49 1.65 3.56 3.00
N ASP A 50 1.80 4.63 3.78
CA ASP A 50 1.75 4.62 5.25
C ASP A 50 1.37 6.02 5.76
N VAL A 51 0.08 6.24 5.97
CA VAL A 51 -0.48 7.59 6.22
C VAL A 51 -0.15 8.16 7.60
N ILE A 52 0.41 7.34 8.51
CA ILE A 52 0.85 7.77 9.84
C ILE A 52 2.37 7.92 9.95
N LEU A 53 3.10 7.56 8.89
CA LEU A 53 4.55 7.66 8.84
C LEU A 53 4.98 9.13 8.82
N ASP A 54 6.03 9.44 9.59
CA ASP A 54 6.62 10.77 9.60
C ASP A 54 7.43 11.05 8.32
N VAL A 55 7.76 12.32 8.08
CA VAL A 55 8.52 12.75 6.91
C VAL A 55 10.01 12.54 7.13
N CYS A 56 10.68 11.99 6.12
CA CYS A 56 12.15 11.97 6.08
C CYS A 56 12.70 13.37 5.83
N TYR A 57 13.34 13.95 6.84
CA TYR A 57 14.04 15.23 6.70
C TYR A 57 15.49 15.04 6.25
N PRO A 58 16.01 15.91 5.36
CA PRO A 58 17.45 15.93 5.08
C PRO A 58 18.26 16.19 6.36
N SER A 59 19.46 15.62 6.44
CA SER A 59 20.33 15.71 7.63
C SER A 59 20.60 17.15 8.12
N ILE A 60 20.70 18.12 7.20
CA ILE A 60 20.85 19.55 7.52
C ILE A 60 19.62 20.11 8.27
N VAL A 61 18.41 19.69 7.88
CA VAL A 61 17.15 20.11 8.48
C VAL A 61 16.98 19.44 9.84
N GLU A 62 17.30 18.15 9.95
CA GLU A 62 17.30 17.46 11.24
C GLU A 62 18.26 18.12 12.24
N GLN A 63 19.45 18.52 11.79
CA GLN A 63 20.42 19.24 12.62
C GLN A 63 19.87 20.59 13.08
N GLU A 64 19.24 21.35 12.20
CA GLU A 64 18.61 22.63 12.55
C GLU A 64 17.45 22.46 13.53
N LEU A 65 16.57 21.47 13.31
CA LEU A 65 15.44 21.16 14.19
C LEU A 65 15.90 20.74 15.60
N ARG A 66 17.00 19.98 15.68
CA ARG A 66 17.66 19.62 16.95
C ARG A 66 18.26 20.85 17.64
N LEU A 67 18.97 21.70 16.90
CA LEU A 67 19.56 22.94 17.44
C LEU A 67 18.50 23.91 17.96
N LYS A 68 17.38 24.03 17.25
CA LYS A 68 16.23 24.86 17.65
C LYS A 68 15.34 24.20 18.73
N LYS A 69 15.66 22.98 19.18
CA LYS A 69 14.87 22.19 20.15
C LYS A 69 13.41 21.99 19.74
N MET A 70 13.11 22.04 18.43
CA MET A 70 11.76 21.83 17.89
C MET A 70 11.45 20.34 17.75
N ALA A 71 12.47 19.52 17.49
CA ALA A 71 12.36 18.07 17.55
C ALA A 71 12.52 17.58 19.00
N THR A 72 11.42 17.50 19.75
CA THR A 72 11.42 17.04 21.16
C THR A 72 11.30 15.52 21.29
N LYS A 73 10.95 14.82 20.21
CA LYS A 73 10.79 13.37 20.17
C LYS A 73 11.32 12.85 18.83
N MET A 74 12.36 12.02 18.86
CA MET A 74 12.68 11.19 17.71
C MET A 74 11.70 10.01 17.71
N SER A 75 11.11 9.68 16.56
CA SER A 75 10.44 8.39 16.37
C SER A 75 11.46 7.29 16.68
N VAL A 76 11.24 6.53 17.75
CA VAL A 76 12.18 5.49 18.23
C VAL A 76 11.97 4.16 17.49
N GLY A 77 10.97 4.06 16.61
CA GLY A 77 10.55 2.76 16.05
C GLY A 77 10.89 2.54 14.58
N VAL A 78 10.70 3.55 13.73
CA VAL A 78 10.67 3.36 12.27
C VAL A 78 11.56 4.37 11.58
N ASP A 79 12.51 3.87 10.80
CA ASP A 79 13.35 4.67 9.90
C ASP A 79 12.54 5.09 8.66
N VAL A 80 12.10 6.36 8.66
CA VAL A 80 11.33 6.98 7.58
C VAL A 80 12.18 7.30 6.34
N CYS A 81 13.51 7.29 6.46
CA CYS A 81 14.46 7.64 5.41
C CYS A 81 14.99 6.43 4.63
N MET A 82 14.54 5.23 4.98
CA MET A 82 15.03 3.96 4.44
C MET A 82 15.08 3.89 2.91
N THR A 83 14.18 4.57 2.20
CA THR A 83 14.19 4.60 0.72
C THR A 83 15.48 5.22 0.16
N ILE A 84 15.97 6.30 0.77
CA ILE A 84 17.20 6.98 0.35
C ILE A 84 18.41 6.13 0.73
N GLU A 85 18.43 5.63 1.97
CA GLU A 85 19.52 4.79 2.48
C GLU A 85 19.70 3.52 1.65
N ARG A 86 18.59 2.87 1.29
CA ARG A 86 18.57 1.68 0.43
C ARG A 86 19.14 1.97 -0.95
N ARG A 87 18.74 3.10 -1.56
CA ARG A 87 19.28 3.54 -2.85
C ARG A 87 20.78 3.81 -2.77
N PHE A 88 21.24 4.45 -1.70
CA PHE A 88 22.67 4.67 -1.48
C PHE A 88 23.42 3.34 -1.35
N TYR A 89 22.98 2.46 -0.46
CA TYR A 89 23.62 1.18 -0.16
C TYR A 89 23.78 0.29 -1.39
N PHE A 90 22.72 0.09 -2.19
CA PHE A 90 22.79 -0.76 -3.39
C PHE A 90 23.58 -0.15 -4.56
N ASN A 91 23.96 1.12 -4.48
CA ASN A 91 24.84 1.76 -5.46
C ASN A 91 26.31 1.82 -5.02
N LEU A 92 26.65 1.30 -3.84
CA LEU A 92 28.05 1.15 -3.42
C LEU A 92 28.76 0.06 -4.26
N PRO A 93 29.95 0.32 -4.83
CA PRO A 93 30.68 -0.66 -5.64
C PRO A 93 30.99 -1.95 -4.88
N GLU A 94 31.30 -1.85 -3.59
CA GLU A 94 31.62 -3.00 -2.73
C GLU A 94 30.40 -3.89 -2.52
N VAL A 95 29.22 -3.27 -2.34
CA VAL A 95 27.94 -3.98 -2.20
C VAL A 95 27.55 -4.65 -3.51
N GLN A 96 27.66 -3.95 -4.64
CA GLN A 96 27.38 -4.55 -5.95
C GLN A 96 28.31 -5.72 -6.24
N LYS A 97 29.61 -5.59 -5.92
CA LYS A 97 30.59 -6.67 -6.06
C LYS A 97 30.25 -7.88 -5.18
N ALA A 98 29.87 -7.65 -3.93
CA ALA A 98 29.49 -8.70 -2.98
C ALA A 98 28.22 -9.44 -3.40
N LEU A 99 27.24 -8.73 -3.97
CA LEU A 99 25.99 -9.30 -4.50
C LEU A 99 26.15 -9.90 -5.90
N HIS A 100 27.34 -9.83 -6.49
CA HIS A 100 27.59 -10.17 -7.89
C HIS A 100 26.67 -9.44 -8.88
N ALA A 101 26.24 -8.22 -8.52
CA ALA A 101 25.47 -7.31 -9.36
C ALA A 101 26.39 -6.46 -10.25
N ASN A 102 25.82 -5.84 -11.30
CA ASN A 102 26.53 -4.90 -12.18
C ASN A 102 27.86 -5.42 -12.79
N ARG A 103 27.95 -6.73 -13.06
CA ARG A 103 29.20 -7.36 -13.55
C ARG A 103 29.68 -6.87 -14.91
N THR A 104 28.77 -6.31 -15.71
CA THR A 104 29.02 -5.86 -17.09
C THR A 104 29.10 -4.34 -17.21
N ASN A 105 29.17 -3.60 -16.10
CA ASN A 105 29.14 -2.12 -16.08
C ASN A 105 27.90 -1.55 -16.80
N LEU A 106 26.73 -1.81 -16.22
CA LEU A 106 25.46 -1.27 -16.65
C LEU A 106 25.53 0.27 -16.72
N PRO A 107 24.91 0.89 -17.73
CA PRO A 107 24.98 2.34 -17.95
C PRO A 107 24.05 3.15 -17.03
N TYR A 108 23.47 2.52 -16.01
CA TYR A 108 22.53 3.13 -15.09
C TYR A 108 22.74 2.60 -13.68
N ASN A 109 22.34 3.43 -12.71
CA ASN A 109 22.39 3.10 -11.30
C ASN A 109 21.22 2.18 -10.91
N TRP A 110 21.39 1.46 -9.80
CA TRP A 110 20.29 0.73 -9.19
C TRP A 110 19.21 1.70 -8.69
N SER A 111 17.95 1.35 -8.95
CA SER A 111 16.75 2.03 -8.42
C SER A 111 15.68 1.01 -8.05
N MET A 112 14.77 1.38 -7.14
CA MET A 112 13.66 0.50 -6.72
C MET A 112 12.69 0.22 -7.87
N CYS A 113 12.32 1.27 -8.62
CA CYS A 113 11.44 1.17 -9.78
C CYS A 113 12.19 1.65 -11.02
N SER A 114 11.89 1.05 -12.17
CA SER A 114 12.50 1.40 -13.46
C SER A 114 11.50 2.12 -14.35
N ARG A 115 11.92 3.25 -14.93
CA ARG A 115 11.16 3.95 -15.98
C ARG A 115 11.46 3.42 -17.39
N VAL A 116 12.37 2.45 -17.51
CA VAL A 116 12.72 1.81 -18.79
C VAL A 116 11.68 0.77 -19.20
N LEU A 117 11.01 0.17 -18.21
CA LEU A 117 9.97 -0.83 -18.45
C LEU A 117 8.68 -0.11 -18.84
N ASN A 118 8.14 -0.47 -20.00
CA ASN A 118 6.85 0.01 -20.49
C ASN A 118 5.80 -1.06 -20.22
N TYR A 119 5.11 -0.95 -19.09
CA TYR A 119 4.03 -1.87 -18.71
C TYR A 119 2.77 -1.57 -19.52
N SER A 120 2.04 -2.61 -19.91
CA SER A 120 0.67 -2.43 -20.38
C SER A 120 -0.22 -2.20 -19.17
N GLU A 121 -1.08 -1.20 -19.23
CA GLU A 121 -2.03 -0.86 -18.16
C GLU A 121 -3.43 -1.45 -18.41
N ASN A 122 -3.57 -2.29 -19.44
CA ASN A 122 -4.86 -2.81 -19.91
C ASN A 122 -5.44 -3.91 -19.01
N ASP A 123 -4.61 -4.55 -18.19
CA ASP A 123 -4.99 -5.67 -17.31
C ASP A 123 -5.19 -5.25 -15.84
N GLY A 124 -4.93 -3.98 -15.49
CA GLY A 124 -5.02 -3.47 -14.12
C GLY A 124 -6.41 -3.63 -13.48
N ASN A 125 -7.47 -3.65 -14.29
CA ASN A 125 -8.85 -3.76 -13.83
C ASN A 125 -9.44 -5.17 -13.91
N ILE A 126 -8.65 -6.17 -14.30
CA ILE A 126 -9.16 -7.53 -14.43
C ILE A 126 -9.58 -8.06 -13.05
N ASN A 127 -10.85 -8.49 -12.94
CA ASN A 127 -11.35 -9.09 -11.72
C ASN A 127 -10.63 -10.43 -11.44
N MET A 128 -9.91 -10.48 -10.32
CA MET A 128 -9.15 -11.65 -9.89
C MET A 128 -9.96 -12.68 -9.08
N LEU A 129 -11.18 -12.35 -8.64
CA LEU A 129 -12.01 -13.25 -7.83
C LEU A 129 -12.31 -14.61 -8.52
N PRO A 130 -12.63 -14.68 -9.83
CA PRO A 130 -12.85 -15.96 -10.50
C PRO A 130 -11.61 -16.86 -10.51
N LEU A 131 -10.41 -16.27 -10.59
CA LEU A 131 -9.16 -17.01 -10.52
C LEU A 131 -8.91 -17.54 -9.10
N LEU A 132 -9.08 -16.69 -8.09
CA LEU A 132 -8.94 -17.07 -6.68
C LEU A 132 -9.94 -18.18 -6.30
N LYS A 133 -11.18 -18.10 -6.79
CA LYS A 133 -12.20 -19.15 -6.63
C LYS A 133 -11.69 -20.49 -7.14
N ARG A 134 -11.11 -20.52 -8.34
CA ARG A 134 -10.57 -21.73 -8.96
C ARG A 134 -9.40 -22.31 -8.15
N ILE A 135 -8.49 -21.46 -7.65
CA ILE A 135 -7.36 -21.87 -6.81
C ILE A 135 -7.88 -22.55 -5.54
N ILE A 136 -8.83 -21.92 -4.85
CA ILE A 136 -9.43 -22.46 -3.61
C ILE A 136 -10.16 -23.79 -3.86
N GLN A 137 -10.92 -23.89 -4.97
CA GLN A 137 -11.62 -25.12 -5.36
C GLN A 137 -10.68 -26.29 -5.67
N ASN A 138 -9.44 -26.01 -6.06
CA ASN A 138 -8.38 -27.01 -6.24
C ASN A 138 -7.61 -27.30 -4.95
N HIS A 139 -8.18 -26.96 -3.78
CA HIS A 139 -7.61 -27.21 -2.46
C HIS A 139 -6.26 -26.54 -2.20
N ILE A 140 -5.96 -25.44 -2.91
CA ILE A 140 -4.75 -24.64 -2.67
C ILE A 140 -5.08 -23.60 -1.57
N PRO A 141 -4.33 -23.58 -0.44
CA PRO A 141 -4.50 -22.59 0.61
C PRO A 141 -4.21 -21.17 0.12
N VAL A 142 -5.08 -20.22 0.45
CA VAL A 142 -4.92 -18.81 0.11
C VAL A 142 -4.99 -17.96 1.37
N TRP A 143 -3.98 -17.12 1.55
CA TRP A 143 -3.86 -16.15 2.63
C TRP A 143 -3.86 -14.76 2.03
N VAL A 144 -4.75 -13.89 2.52
CA VAL A 144 -4.82 -12.50 2.11
C VAL A 144 -4.55 -11.63 3.34
N PHE A 145 -3.55 -10.76 3.23
CA PHE A 145 -3.19 -9.78 4.25
C PHE A 145 -3.27 -8.36 3.70
N SER A 146 -3.62 -7.41 4.55
CA SER A 146 -3.66 -5.98 4.19
C SER A 146 -3.29 -5.13 5.41
N GLY A 147 -2.47 -4.10 5.19
CA GLY A 147 -2.12 -3.12 6.21
C GLY A 147 -3.22 -2.08 6.36
N ASP A 148 -3.51 -1.68 7.59
CA ASP A 148 -4.61 -0.75 7.88
C ASP A 148 -4.26 0.74 7.64
N GLN A 149 -2.98 1.05 7.45
CA GLN A 149 -2.47 2.41 7.15
C GLN A 149 -2.16 2.64 5.66
N ASP A 150 -2.39 1.64 4.79
CA ASP A 150 -2.23 1.79 3.34
C ASP A 150 -3.45 2.48 2.74
N SER A 151 -3.21 3.58 2.01
CA SER A 151 -4.26 4.30 1.28
C SER A 151 -4.33 3.96 -0.20
N VAL A 152 -3.30 3.32 -0.76
CA VAL A 152 -3.26 2.92 -2.17
C VAL A 152 -4.14 1.69 -2.40
N VAL A 153 -3.99 0.66 -1.57
CA VAL A 153 -4.85 -0.54 -1.58
C VAL A 153 -5.47 -0.71 -0.19
N PRO A 154 -6.54 0.05 0.12
CA PRO A 154 -7.05 0.14 1.47
C PRO A 154 -7.64 -1.18 1.96
N LEU A 155 -7.46 -1.45 3.25
CA LEU A 155 -8.00 -2.60 3.97
C LEU A 155 -9.46 -2.89 3.64
N LEU A 156 -10.29 -1.85 3.58
CA LEU A 156 -11.72 -1.97 3.32
C LEU A 156 -12.01 -2.56 1.92
N GLY A 157 -11.21 -2.20 0.91
CA GLY A 157 -11.32 -2.74 -0.44
C GLY A 157 -11.00 -4.23 -0.46
N SER A 158 -9.82 -4.62 0.05
CA SER A 158 -9.43 -6.04 0.13
C SER A 158 -10.43 -6.87 0.95
N ARG A 159 -10.93 -6.33 2.08
CA ARG A 159 -11.91 -7.00 2.93
C ARG A 159 -13.23 -7.24 2.19
N THR A 160 -13.69 -6.29 1.39
CA THR A 160 -14.92 -6.41 0.62
C THR A 160 -14.82 -7.54 -0.40
N LEU A 161 -13.76 -7.56 -1.21
CA LEU A 161 -13.50 -8.59 -2.21
C LEU A 161 -13.39 -10.00 -1.60
N VAL A 162 -12.72 -10.11 -0.45
CA VAL A 162 -12.59 -11.37 0.30
C VAL A 162 -13.96 -11.87 0.80
N ARG A 163 -14.82 -10.96 1.28
CA ARG A 163 -16.17 -11.32 1.73
C ARG A 163 -17.06 -11.76 0.57
N GLU A 164 -16.95 -11.09 -0.58
CA GLU A 164 -17.64 -11.49 -1.80
C GLU A 164 -17.24 -12.90 -2.23
N LEU A 165 -15.92 -13.18 -2.27
CA LEU A 165 -15.40 -14.50 -2.60
C LEU A 165 -15.88 -15.58 -1.64
N ALA A 166 -15.85 -15.31 -0.34
CA ALA A 166 -16.34 -16.24 0.68
C ALA A 166 -17.84 -16.50 0.55
N HIS A 167 -18.63 -15.47 0.22
CA HIS A 167 -20.06 -15.59 -0.02
C HIS A 167 -20.36 -16.45 -1.26
N ASP A 168 -19.68 -16.20 -2.38
CA ASP A 168 -19.81 -16.97 -3.62
C ASP A 168 -19.42 -18.46 -3.45
N LEU A 169 -18.39 -18.72 -2.63
CA LEU A 169 -17.98 -20.08 -2.24
C LEU A 169 -18.88 -20.71 -1.15
N LYS A 170 -19.85 -19.97 -0.62
CA LYS A 170 -20.72 -20.39 0.49
C LYS A 170 -19.94 -20.81 1.74
N PHE A 171 -18.79 -20.19 1.97
CA PHE A 171 -17.99 -20.44 3.16
C PHE A 171 -18.63 -19.82 4.38
N LYS A 172 -18.69 -20.60 5.46
CA LYS A 172 -19.09 -20.09 6.77
C LYS A 172 -17.86 -19.50 7.47
N ILE A 173 -18.08 -18.41 8.19
CA ILE A 173 -17.08 -17.84 9.09
C ILE A 173 -16.86 -18.86 10.21
N THR A 174 -15.62 -19.32 10.38
CA THR A 174 -15.25 -20.28 11.44
C THR A 174 -14.83 -19.58 12.71
N VAL A 175 -14.15 -18.45 12.57
CA VAL A 175 -13.70 -17.63 13.69
C VAL A 175 -14.16 -16.20 13.42
N PRO A 176 -14.96 -15.61 14.33
CA PRO A 176 -15.40 -14.23 14.20
C PRO A 176 -14.19 -13.29 14.24
N TYR A 177 -14.39 -12.06 13.74
CA TYR A 177 -13.37 -11.04 13.76
C TYR A 177 -12.81 -10.84 15.16
N GLY A 178 -11.53 -11.17 15.34
CA GLY A 178 -10.87 -11.17 16.63
C GLY A 178 -9.47 -10.63 16.55
N THR A 179 -8.98 -10.14 17.69
CA THR A 179 -7.62 -9.62 17.83
C THR A 179 -6.61 -10.75 17.96
N TRP A 180 -5.45 -10.53 17.36
CA TRP A 180 -4.27 -11.37 17.48
C TRP A 180 -3.20 -10.59 18.22
N PHE A 181 -2.61 -11.22 19.23
CA PHE A 181 -1.63 -10.60 20.08
C PHE A 181 -0.23 -11.14 19.78
N HIS A 182 0.74 -10.24 19.74
CA HIS A 182 2.15 -10.59 19.83
C HIS A 182 2.75 -9.85 21.03
N LYS A 183 3.35 -10.60 21.97
CA LYS A 183 3.98 -10.02 23.17
C LYS A 183 3.09 -9.03 23.96
N GLY A 184 1.79 -9.28 23.99
CA GLY A 184 0.82 -8.43 24.72
C GLY A 184 0.33 -7.19 23.97
N GLN A 185 0.77 -6.99 22.72
CA GLN A 185 0.26 -5.93 21.83
C GLN A 185 -0.64 -6.52 20.76
N VAL A 186 -1.68 -5.79 20.37
CA VAL A 186 -2.54 -6.18 19.24
C VAL A 186 -1.75 -5.93 17.96
N CYS A 187 -1.50 -6.98 17.18
CA CYS A 187 -0.76 -6.88 15.93
C CYS A 187 -1.64 -7.12 14.72
N MET A 188 -2.75 -7.82 14.87
CA MET A 188 -3.62 -8.15 13.73
C MET A 188 -5.06 -8.26 14.19
N HIS A 189 -5.98 -8.07 13.25
CA HIS A 189 -7.32 -8.62 13.38
C HIS A 189 -7.55 -9.63 12.26
N SER A 190 -8.24 -10.73 12.53
CA SER A 190 -8.42 -11.79 11.53
C SER A 190 -9.86 -12.25 11.44
N ASN A 191 -10.31 -12.56 10.22
CA ASN A 191 -11.47 -13.39 9.95
C ASN A 191 -11.00 -14.72 9.37
N TYR A 192 -11.39 -15.83 9.99
CA TYR A 192 -11.17 -17.16 9.40
C TYR A 192 -12.43 -17.64 8.69
N PHE A 193 -12.24 -18.11 7.47
CA PHE A 193 -13.20 -18.92 6.74
C PHE A 193 -12.70 -20.37 6.77
N ILE A 194 -13.58 -21.37 6.63
CA ILE A 194 -13.17 -22.78 6.66
C ILE A 194 -11.99 -22.99 5.67
N HIS A 195 -10.94 -23.69 6.13
CA HIS A 195 -9.81 -24.16 5.32
C HIS A 195 -10.29 -24.54 3.90
N PRO A 196 -9.78 -23.88 2.84
CA PRO A 196 -8.40 -23.37 2.70
C PRO A 196 -8.22 -21.83 2.69
N PHE A 197 -9.18 -21.03 3.18
CA PHE A 197 -9.16 -19.57 2.98
C PHE A 197 -9.08 -18.75 4.29
N SER A 198 -8.14 -17.80 4.39
CA SER A 198 -7.97 -16.96 5.59
C SER A 198 -7.65 -15.50 5.23
N TYR A 199 -8.24 -14.56 5.98
CA TYR A 199 -8.02 -13.12 5.83
C TYR A 199 -7.53 -12.46 7.11
N GLN A 200 -6.53 -11.62 6.96
CA GLN A 200 -5.83 -10.98 8.06
C GLN A 200 -5.61 -9.49 7.79
N CYS A 201 -5.98 -8.65 8.75
CA CYS A 201 -5.63 -7.25 8.81
C CYS A 201 -4.36 -7.12 9.66
N LEU A 202 -3.29 -6.58 9.11
CA LEU A 202 -2.04 -6.34 9.84
C LEU A 202 -2.06 -4.92 10.42
N TYR A 203 -1.73 -4.79 11.71
CA TYR A 203 -1.35 -3.52 12.32
C TYR A 203 0.16 -3.36 12.16
N LEU A 204 0.57 -2.27 11.52
CA LEU A 204 1.94 -1.78 11.60
C LEU A 204 1.99 -0.84 12.81
N MET A 205 2.64 -1.27 13.89
CA MET A 205 2.95 -0.44 15.07
C MET A 205 4.41 -0.04 15.05
#